data_AF-A0A820I6D2-F1
#
_entry.id   AF-A0A820I6D2-F1
#
_cell.length_a   1.000
_cell.length_b   1.000
_cell.length_c   1.000
_cell.angle_alpha   90.00
_cell.angle_beta   90.00
_cell.angle_gamma   90.00
#
_symmetry.space_group_name_H-M   'P 1'
#
loop_
_entity.id
_entity.type
_entity.pdbx_description
1 polymer ?
#
loop_
_entity_poly.entity_id
_entity_poly.type
_entity_poly.pdbx_seq_one_letter_code
_entity_poly.pdbx_strand_id
1 'polypeptide(L)'
;LDVENDLPVLPCPICIIPTGTTNIICHSIHGNIDHCTPIFHLLFNQQMKIDMSAVFDANYKFVTANFSAGGGYPANALKYFTRYSSYSPKKILQKSFFKAASNKNLK
;
A
#
# COMPACT_ATOMS: atom_id res chain seq x y z
N LEU A 1 31.41 8.61 2.53
CA LEU A 1 30.45 8.54 3.66
C LEU A 1 29.39 7.57 3.20
N ASP A 2 29.58 6.29 3.52
CA ASP A 2 28.72 5.20 3.07
C ASP A 2 27.45 5.22 3.90
N VAL A 3 26.43 5.93 3.42
CA VAL A 3 25.13 6.14 4.10
C VAL A 3 24.27 4.86 4.13
N GLU A 4 24.70 3.77 3.48
CA GLU A 4 23.90 2.56 3.32
C GLU A 4 23.91 1.60 4.53
N ASN A 5 24.83 1.74 5.50
CA ASN A 5 25.04 0.68 6.50
C ASN A 5 24.27 0.82 7.84
N ASP A 6 23.62 1.95 8.11
CA ASP A 6 22.94 2.21 9.40
C ASP A 6 21.45 2.54 9.27
N LEU A 7 20.79 2.07 8.20
CA LEU A 7 19.33 2.14 8.16
C LEU A 7 18.73 1.13 9.15
N PRO A 8 17.80 1.55 10.02
CA PRO A 8 17.20 0.66 11.01
C PRO A 8 16.46 -0.48 10.30
N VAL A 9 17.03 -1.67 10.36
CA VAL A 9 16.40 -2.89 9.86
C VAL A 9 15.37 -3.34 10.88
N LEU A 10 14.18 -3.70 10.43
CA LEU A 10 13.18 -4.32 11.31
C LEU A 10 13.81 -5.56 11.98
N PRO A 11 13.63 -5.74 13.29
CA PRO A 11 14.28 -6.84 14.01
C PRO A 11 13.79 -8.23 13.57
N CYS A 12 12.70 -8.28 12.80
CA CYS A 12 12.12 -9.52 12.28
C CYS A 12 11.69 -9.34 10.82
N PRO A 13 12.10 -10.24 9.90
CA PRO A 13 11.56 -10.29 8.54
C PRO A 13 10.03 -10.47 8.54
N ILE A 14 9.33 -9.74 7.67
CA ILE A 14 7.86 -9.80 7.57
C ILE A 14 7.48 -10.49 6.26
N CYS A 15 6.55 -11.44 6.34
CA CYS A 15 5.91 -12.05 5.18
C CYS A 15 4.43 -11.62 5.10
N ILE A 16 4.00 -11.15 3.92
CA ILE A 16 2.63 -10.70 3.68
C ILE A 16 1.91 -11.74 2.81
N ILE A 17 0.83 -12.33 3.33
CA ILE A 17 -0.03 -13.25 2.58
C ILE A 17 -1.26 -12.48 2.06
N PRO A 18 -1.46 -12.38 0.74
CA PRO A 18 -2.45 -11.50 0.13
C PRO A 18 -3.87 -12.06 0.22
N THR A 19 -4.61 -11.85 1.31
CA THR A 19 -6.00 -12.39 1.45
C THR A 19 -7.10 -11.45 0.95
N GLY A 20 -6.76 -10.19 0.65
CA GLY A 20 -7.71 -9.15 0.25
C GLY A 20 -7.86 -8.97 -1.27
N THR A 21 -8.45 -7.85 -1.67
CA THR A 21 -8.71 -7.51 -3.09
C THR A 21 -7.71 -6.54 -3.71
N THR A 22 -6.93 -5.83 -2.88
CA THR A 22 -5.99 -4.78 -3.30
C THR A 22 -4.60 -5.08 -2.75
N ASN A 23 -4.03 -6.21 -3.14
CA ASN A 23 -2.72 -6.69 -2.67
C ASN A 23 -1.58 -6.09 -3.50
N ILE A 24 -1.49 -4.76 -3.53
CA ILE A 24 -0.54 -4.02 -4.37
C ILE A 24 0.91 -4.41 -4.03
N ILE A 25 1.23 -4.55 -2.74
CA ILE A 25 2.58 -4.90 -2.28
C ILE A 25 2.99 -6.28 -2.81
N CYS A 26 2.13 -7.28 -2.69
CA CYS A 26 2.43 -8.62 -3.20
C CYS A 26 2.60 -8.61 -4.73
N HIS A 27 1.79 -7.84 -5.45
CA HIS A 27 1.98 -7.69 -6.90
C HIS A 27 3.29 -7.00 -7.27
N SER A 28 3.70 -5.97 -6.52
CA SER A 28 4.96 -5.29 -6.74
C SER A 28 6.18 -6.16 -6.43
N ILE A 29 6.08 -7.04 -5.42
CA ILE A 29 7.18 -7.91 -5.01
C ILE A 29 7.28 -9.16 -5.89
N HIS A 30 6.16 -9.85 -6.11
CA HIS A 30 6.13 -11.17 -6.74
C HIS A 30 5.67 -11.14 -8.20
N GLY A 31 5.16 -10.01 -8.69
CA GLY A 31 4.51 -9.90 -10.01
C GLY A 31 3.11 -10.52 -10.08
N ASN A 32 2.62 -11.10 -8.98
CA ASN A 32 1.34 -11.80 -8.90
C ASN A 32 0.65 -11.53 -7.55
N ILE A 33 -0.58 -12.02 -7.39
CA ILE A 33 -1.38 -11.83 -6.16
C ILE A 33 -1.86 -13.17 -5.58
N ASP A 34 -1.29 -14.30 -6.01
CA ASP A 34 -1.67 -15.60 -5.47
C ASP A 34 -1.11 -15.79 -4.05
N HIS A 35 -1.81 -16.62 -3.27
CA HIS A 35 -1.45 -16.89 -1.89
C HIS A 35 -0.26 -17.86 -1.76
N CYS A 36 0.01 -18.67 -2.78
CA CYS A 36 1.01 -19.73 -2.72
C CYS A 36 2.43 -19.18 -2.82
N THR A 37 2.66 -18.24 -3.72
CA THR A 37 3.97 -17.62 -3.97
C THR A 37 4.63 -17.08 -2.69
N PRO A 38 4.00 -16.21 -1.87
CA PRO A 38 4.61 -15.73 -0.64
C PRO A 38 4.86 -16.84 0.40
N ILE A 39 4.02 -17.88 0.43
CA ILE A 39 4.23 -19.03 1.32
C ILE A 39 5.49 -19.79 0.92
N PHE A 40 5.73 -20.00 -0.38
CA PHE A 40 6.97 -20.63 -0.84
C PHE A 40 8.20 -19.78 -0.49
N HIS A 41 8.14 -18.47 -0.69
CA HIS A 41 9.24 -17.58 -0.28
C HIS A 41 9.53 -17.68 1.22
N LEU A 42 8.49 -17.75 2.06
CA LEU A 42 8.63 -17.96 3.50
C LEU A 42 9.30 -19.31 3.83
N LEU A 43 8.84 -20.40 3.23
CA LEU A 43 9.36 -21.76 3.48
C LEU A 43 10.82 -21.92 3.04
N PHE A 44 11.21 -21.26 1.94
CA PHE A 44 12.60 -21.28 1.44
C PHE A 44 13.49 -20.20 2.07
N ASN A 45 13.00 -19.48 3.09
CA ASN A 45 13.70 -18.39 3.77
C ASN A 45 14.28 -17.35 2.78
N GLN A 46 13.53 -17.04 1.72
CA GLN A 46 13.91 -16.01 0.76
C GLN A 46 13.51 -14.65 1.31
N GLN A 47 14.48 -13.73 1.36
CA GLN A 47 14.30 -12.41 1.94
C GLN A 47 14.73 -11.33 0.95
N MET A 48 14.05 -10.20 1.01
CA MET A 48 14.42 -9.00 0.26
C MET A 48 14.29 -7.78 1.16
N LYS A 49 15.15 -6.79 0.93
CA LYS A 49 15.03 -5.47 1.56
C LYS A 49 14.02 -4.65 0.77
N ILE A 50 13.15 -3.94 1.48
CA ILE A 50 12.13 -3.07 0.91
C ILE A 50 12.19 -1.74 1.64
N ASP A 51 12.25 -0.65 0.87
CA ASP A 51 12.22 0.69 1.42
C ASP A 51 10.80 1.06 1.88
N MET A 52 10.72 1.78 3.00
CA MET A 52 9.47 2.29 3.55
C MET A 52 9.54 3.81 3.71
N SER A 53 8.41 4.46 3.47
CA SER A 53 8.29 5.90 3.67
C SER A 53 7.78 6.20 5.08
N ALA A 54 8.52 7.01 5.82
CA ALA A 54 8.05 7.59 7.07
C ALA A 54 7.10 8.77 6.78
N VAL A 55 5.93 8.77 7.43
CA VAL A 55 4.91 9.79 7.29
C VAL A 55 4.88 10.65 8.54
N PHE A 56 4.99 11.96 8.35
CA PHE A 56 4.97 12.96 9.42
C PHE A 56 3.75 13.87 9.27
N ASP A 57 3.24 14.38 10.39
CA ASP A 57 2.17 15.37 10.39
C ASP A 57 2.72 16.79 10.10
N ALA A 58 1.82 17.79 10.06
CA ALA A 58 2.19 19.18 9.83
C ALA A 58 3.10 19.77 10.94
N ASN A 59 3.18 19.12 12.11
CA ASN A 59 4.04 19.50 13.23
C ASN A 59 5.31 18.65 13.28
N TYR A 60 5.66 17.95 12.19
CA TYR A 60 6.80 17.04 12.09
C TYR A 60 6.80 15.89 13.10
N LYS A 61 5.63 15.53 13.63
CA LYS A 61 5.48 14.34 14.48
C LYS A 61 5.33 13.11 13.61
N PHE A 62 6.07 12.06 13.95
CA PHE A 62 5.93 10.77 13.29
C PHE A 62 4.51 10.23 13.48
N VAL A 63 3.88 9.85 12.38
CA VAL A 63 2.53 9.27 12.38
C VAL A 63 2.60 7.77 12.14
N THR A 64 3.27 7.36 11.06
CA THR A 64 3.36 5.95 10.65
C THR A 64 4.45 5.75 9.59
N ALA A 65 4.82 4.50 9.31
CA ALA A 65 5.64 4.12 8.16
C ALA A 65 4.79 3.27 7.20
N ASN A 66 4.83 3.57 5.90
CA ASN A 66 4.01 2.90 4.88
C ASN A 66 4.82 2.62 3.60
N PHE A 67 4.39 1.61 2.84
CA PHE A 67 4.94 1.30 1.51
C PHE A 67 4.47 2.27 0.41
N SER A 68 3.39 3.01 0.66
CA SER A 68 2.94 4.07 -0.23
C SER A 68 2.27 5.19 0.58
N ALA A 69 2.48 6.42 0.13
CA ALA A 69 1.80 7.60 0.65
C ALA A 69 1.34 8.43 -0.55
N GLY A 70 0.06 8.81 -0.56
CA GLY A 70 -0.52 9.58 -1.66
C GLY A 70 -1.59 10.53 -1.14
N GLY A 71 -1.56 11.77 -1.61
CA GLY A 71 -2.56 12.81 -1.34
C GLY A 71 -3.37 13.18 -2.58
N GLY A 72 -4.39 14.01 -2.41
CA GLY A 72 -5.17 14.56 -3.53
C GLY A 72 -6.16 13.57 -4.14
N TYR A 73 -6.22 13.53 -5.48
CA TYR A 73 -7.22 12.75 -6.23
C TYR A 73 -7.22 11.25 -5.91
N PRO A 74 -6.08 10.54 -5.86
CA PRO A 74 -6.04 9.11 -5.51
C PRO A 74 -6.55 8.82 -4.09
N ALA A 75 -6.21 9.67 -3.12
CA ALA A 75 -6.68 9.53 -1.74
C ALA A 75 -8.20 9.75 -1.63
N ASN A 76 -8.73 10.72 -2.38
CA ASN A 76 -10.17 10.95 -2.49
C ASN A 76 -10.90 9.77 -3.15
N ALA A 77 -10.32 9.19 -4.22
CA ALA A 77 -10.85 7.99 -4.85
C ALA A 77 -10.88 6.80 -3.88
N LEU A 78 -9.83 6.61 -3.08
CA LEU A 78 -9.78 5.54 -2.06
C LEU A 78 -10.88 5.71 -0.99
N LYS A 79 -11.15 6.94 -0.56
CA LYS A 79 -12.26 7.24 0.38
C LYS A 79 -13.63 6.85 -0.19
N TYR A 80 -13.82 7.03 -1.50
CA TYR A 80 -15.06 6.58 -2.15
C TYR A 80 -15.07 5.08 -2.43
N PHE A 81 -13.91 4.47 -2.66
CA PHE A 81 -13.77 3.03 -2.82
C PHE A 81 -14.27 2.28 -1.58
N THR A 82 -13.90 2.72 -0.38
CA THR A 82 -14.41 2.15 0.88
C THR A 82 -15.90 2.39 1.06
N ARG A 83 -16.41 3.58 0.70
CA ARG A 83 -17.85 3.90 0.77
C ARG A 83 -18.71 3.02 -0.13
N TYR A 84 -18.17 2.60 -1.27
CA TYR A 84 -18.88 1.75 -2.23
C TYR A 84 -18.50 0.27 -2.11
N SER A 85 -17.83 -0.17 -1.03
CA SER A 85 -17.32 -1.53 -0.87
C SER A 85 -18.38 -2.64 -1.03
N SER A 86 -19.66 -2.33 -0.83
CA SER A 86 -20.79 -3.25 -1.01
C SER A 86 -21.18 -3.49 -2.48
N TYR A 87 -20.62 -2.74 -3.44
CA TYR A 87 -20.91 -2.91 -4.86
C TYR A 87 -19.96 -3.94 -5.51
N SER A 88 -20.32 -4.42 -6.70
CA SER A 88 -19.41 -5.26 -7.50
C SER A 88 -18.11 -4.51 -7.83
N PRO A 89 -16.92 -5.17 -7.85
CA PRO A 89 -15.61 -4.52 -8.01
C PRO A 89 -15.52 -3.51 -9.17
N LYS A 90 -16.10 -3.82 -10.33
CA LYS A 90 -16.13 -2.91 -11.49
C LYS A 90 -16.93 -1.63 -11.21
N LYS A 91 -18.06 -1.77 -10.51
CA LYS A 91 -18.94 -0.65 -10.11
C LYS A 91 -18.30 0.20 -9.01
N ILE A 92 -17.53 -0.41 -8.11
CA ILE A 92 -16.77 0.32 -7.08
C ILE A 92 -15.80 1.27 -7.76
N LEU A 93 -14.92 0.75 -8.62
CA LEU A 93 -13.86 1.53 -9.28
C LEU A 93 -14.45 2.68 -10.10
N GLN A 94 -15.44 2.40 -10.95
CA GLN A 94 -16.07 3.46 -11.74
C GLN A 94 -16.68 4.54 -10.84
N LYS A 95 -17.50 4.17 -9.86
CA LYS A 95 -18.15 5.14 -8.98
C LYS A 95 -17.15 5.93 -8.14
N SER A 96 -16.08 5.30 -7.65
CA SER A 96 -15.07 5.95 -6.83
C SER A 96 -14.28 6.99 -7.62
N PHE A 97 -13.83 6.65 -8.84
CA PHE A 97 -13.10 7.59 -9.70
C PHE A 97 -14.01 8.70 -10.23
N PHE A 98 -15.21 8.38 -10.73
CA PHE A 98 -16.15 9.41 -11.19
C PHE A 98 -16.52 10.38 -10.08
N LYS A 99 -16.73 9.90 -8.85
CA LYS A 99 -17.08 10.78 -7.72
C LYS A 99 -15.89 11.62 -7.25
N ALA A 100 -14.69 11.04 -7.25
CA ALA A 100 -13.46 11.80 -6.98
C ALA A 100 -13.23 12.91 -8.02
N ALA A 101 -13.53 12.64 -9.30
CA ALA A 101 -13.35 13.61 -10.40
C ALA A 101 -14.43 14.69 -10.41
N SER A 102 -15.66 14.34 -10.02
CA SER A 102 -16.79 15.26 -9.92
C SER A 102 -16.68 16.21 -8.73
N ASN A 103 -15.95 15.86 -7.66
CA ASN A 103 -15.66 16.74 -6.54
C ASN A 103 -14.54 17.74 -6.88
N LYS A 104 -14.79 18.64 -7.84
CA LYS A 104 -13.91 19.76 -8.21
C LYS A 104 -13.87 20.91 -7.18
N ASN A 105 -13.91 20.59 -5.89
CA ASN A 105 -13.62 21.54 -4.82
C ASN A 105 -12.38 21.05 -4.07
N LEU A 106 -11.24 21.04 -4.78
CA LEU A 106 -9.93 21.05 -4.15
C LEU A 106 -9.72 22.48 -3.64
N LYS A 107 -10.16 22.74 -2.40
CA LYS A 107 -9.64 23.85 -1.60
C LYS A 107 -8.31 23.42 -1.00
#